data_AF-A0A448Z9P3-F1
#
_entry.id   AF-A0A448Z9P3-F1
#
_cell.length_a   1.000
_cell.length_b   1.000
_cell.length_c   1.000
_cell.angle_alpha   90.00
_cell.angle_beta   90.00
_cell.angle_gamma   90.00
#
_symmetry.space_group_name_H-M   'P 1'
#
loop_
_entity.id
_entity.type
_entity.pdbx_description
1 polymer ?
#
loop_
_entity_poly.entity_id
_entity_poly.type
_entity_poly.pdbx_seq_one_letter_code
_entity_poly.pdbx_strand_id
1 'polypeptide(L)'
;MPKGKVAKTSSSSAKRKKPSREKTSGGNAAQTVLNVVGTIANQSGSNATPRDKVVAYAKIEGVIGTSTFANALTKLRKQELIILSPKVITITEKGMDQADTTEISGGTNEDYQKKRIEQLNLRPKSIQLLQELSDGKVHNKKKVAAAIGCKMNSTWANMLTSVKKLQLVKFDRETITLSDDMFPFGRPE
;
A
#
# COMPACT_ATOMS: atom_id res chain seq x y z
N MET A 1 45.11 48.24 35.89
CA MET A 1 43.88 47.66 36.47
C MET A 1 43.42 46.48 35.60
N PRO A 2 43.08 45.33 36.19
CA PRO A 2 42.99 44.03 35.50
C PRO A 2 41.67 43.78 34.76
N LYS A 3 41.77 43.01 33.67
CA LYS A 3 40.69 42.54 32.78
C LYS A 3 39.73 41.60 33.54
N GLY A 4 38.44 41.92 33.54
CA GLY A 4 37.38 41.06 34.11
C GLY A 4 37.22 39.75 33.34
N LYS A 5 37.45 38.63 34.03
CA LYS A 5 37.13 37.28 33.56
C LYS A 5 35.61 37.07 33.61
N VAL A 6 34.96 36.91 32.47
CA VAL A 6 33.56 36.44 32.41
C VAL A 6 33.59 34.91 32.54
N ALA A 7 32.96 34.41 33.60
CA ALA A 7 32.89 32.99 33.93
C ALA A 7 32.02 32.23 32.91
N LYS A 8 32.54 31.09 32.42
CA LYS A 8 31.79 30.11 31.63
C LYS A 8 30.77 29.41 32.53
N THR A 9 29.49 29.66 32.31
CA THR A 9 28.39 28.94 32.94
C THR A 9 28.33 27.51 32.38
N SER A 10 28.41 26.54 33.27
CA SER A 10 28.39 25.09 33.01
C SER A 10 27.01 24.62 32.55
N SER A 11 27.01 23.79 31.52
CA SER A 11 25.83 23.10 30.99
C SER A 11 25.25 22.13 32.03
N SER A 12 24.02 22.37 32.47
CA SER A 12 23.25 21.37 33.22
C SER A 12 22.92 20.19 32.31
N SER A 13 23.50 19.02 32.61
CA SER A 13 23.12 17.75 32.00
C SER A 13 21.68 17.40 32.41
N ALA A 14 20.76 17.44 31.46
CA ALA A 14 19.40 16.97 31.66
C ALA A 14 19.40 15.45 31.93
N LYS A 15 18.84 15.06 33.08
CA LYS A 15 18.60 13.66 33.45
C LYS A 15 17.81 12.96 32.33
N ARG A 16 18.43 11.96 31.69
CA ARG A 16 17.75 11.04 30.77
C ARG A 16 16.59 10.36 31.51
N LYS A 17 15.35 10.72 31.18
CA LYS A 17 14.18 9.88 31.45
C LYS A 17 14.38 8.57 30.66
N LYS A 18 14.32 7.42 31.35
CA LYS A 18 14.12 6.13 30.69
C LYS A 18 12.80 6.24 29.90
N PRO A 19 12.77 5.94 28.59
CA PRO A 19 11.49 5.86 27.90
C PRO A 19 10.71 4.68 28.48
N SER A 20 9.59 5.00 29.12
CA SER A 20 8.53 4.06 29.43
C SER A 20 8.11 3.37 28.14
N ARG A 21 7.95 2.05 28.23
CA ARG A 21 7.39 1.21 27.17
C ARG A 21 5.93 1.62 26.96
N GLU A 22 5.69 2.64 26.15
CA GLU A 22 4.35 2.94 25.65
C GLU A 22 4.03 1.95 24.53
N LYS A 23 3.02 1.12 24.78
CA LYS A 23 2.29 0.40 23.74
C LYS A 23 1.57 1.44 22.90
N THR A 24 2.19 1.88 21.81
CA THR A 24 1.52 2.67 20.79
C THR A 24 1.04 1.71 19.70
N SER A 25 -0.28 1.64 19.53
CA SER A 25 -0.99 0.92 18.46
C SER A 25 -0.78 1.58 17.09
N GLY A 26 0.48 1.72 16.69
CA GLY A 26 0.93 2.30 15.43
C GLY A 26 2.26 1.65 15.07
N GLY A 27 2.19 0.49 14.43
CA GLY A 27 3.34 -0.34 14.09
C GLY A 27 4.43 0.47 13.37
N ASN A 28 5.67 0.27 13.80
CA ASN A 28 6.88 0.79 13.15
C ASN A 28 6.77 0.54 11.64
N ALA A 29 6.86 1.58 10.80
CA ALA A 29 6.67 1.45 9.34
C ALA A 29 7.52 0.34 8.68
N ALA A 30 8.68 0.01 9.27
CA ALA A 30 9.48 -1.16 8.86
C ALA A 30 8.74 -2.49 9.08
N GLN A 31 8.09 -2.68 10.22
CA GLN A 31 7.30 -3.87 10.50
C GLN A 31 6.09 -3.97 9.59
N THR A 32 5.37 -2.86 9.35
CA THR A 32 4.24 -2.85 8.42
C THR A 32 4.69 -3.26 7.02
N VAL A 33 5.81 -2.72 6.53
CA VAL A 33 6.34 -3.11 5.21
C VAL A 33 6.77 -4.58 5.20
N LEU A 34 7.37 -5.09 6.27
CA LEU A 34 7.75 -6.50 6.38
C LEU A 34 6.51 -7.41 6.32
N ASN A 35 5.49 -7.09 7.12
CA ASN A 35 4.23 -7.82 7.17
C ASN A 35 3.55 -7.81 5.77
N VAL A 36 3.52 -6.67 5.07
CA VAL A 36 2.99 -6.58 3.70
C VAL A 36 3.74 -7.49 2.73
N VAL A 37 5.09 -7.46 2.75
CA VAL A 37 5.90 -8.33 1.88
C VAL A 37 5.64 -9.79 2.20
N GLY A 38 5.61 -10.16 3.49
CA GLY A 38 5.33 -11.51 3.95
C GLY A 38 3.95 -12.00 3.51
N THR A 39 2.91 -11.18 3.66
CA THR A 39 1.55 -11.53 3.23
C THR A 39 1.48 -11.74 1.72
N ILE A 40 2.05 -10.85 0.90
CA ILE A 40 2.05 -11.02 -0.55
C ILE A 40 2.85 -12.27 -0.95
N ALA A 41 4.01 -12.51 -0.32
CA ALA A 41 4.84 -13.66 -0.63
C ALA A 41 4.15 -14.98 -0.26
N ASN A 42 3.53 -15.06 0.91
CA ASN A 42 2.79 -16.24 1.38
C ASN A 42 1.61 -16.57 0.45
N GLN A 43 0.88 -15.56 -0.02
CA GLN A 43 -0.31 -15.77 -0.87
C GLN A 43 0.01 -16.01 -2.34
N SER A 44 1.07 -15.39 -2.86
CA SER A 44 1.49 -15.59 -4.25
C SER A 44 2.33 -16.86 -4.46
N GLY A 45 2.78 -17.51 -3.37
CA GLY A 45 3.71 -18.63 -3.43
C GLY A 45 5.12 -18.24 -3.91
N SER A 46 5.45 -16.95 -3.91
CA SER A 46 6.73 -16.42 -4.39
C SER A 46 7.36 -15.50 -3.35
N ASN A 47 8.60 -15.80 -2.96
CA ASN A 47 9.37 -14.94 -2.05
C ASN A 47 9.79 -13.61 -2.69
N ALA A 48 9.70 -13.49 -4.02
CA ALA A 48 10.04 -12.30 -4.78
C ALA A 48 8.76 -11.50 -5.11
N THR A 49 8.67 -10.28 -4.58
CA THR A 49 7.52 -9.39 -4.78
C THR A 49 7.92 -8.11 -5.53
N PRO A 50 7.19 -7.69 -6.57
CA PRO A 50 7.41 -6.40 -7.22
C PRO A 50 7.31 -5.24 -6.23
N ARG A 51 8.30 -4.34 -6.26
CA ARG A 51 8.39 -3.19 -5.34
C ARG A 51 7.15 -2.30 -5.41
N ASP A 52 6.62 -2.08 -6.61
CA ASP A 52 5.45 -1.21 -6.80
C ASP A 52 4.20 -1.76 -6.12
N LYS A 53 4.02 -3.09 -6.10
CA LYS A 53 2.92 -3.75 -5.39
C LYS A 53 3.05 -3.55 -3.87
N VAL A 54 4.25 -3.75 -3.32
CA VAL A 54 4.52 -3.56 -1.89
C VAL A 54 4.28 -2.10 -1.49
N VAL A 55 4.71 -1.13 -2.31
CA VAL A 55 4.46 0.29 -2.07
C VAL A 55 2.97 0.60 -2.07
N ALA A 56 2.22 0.09 -3.05
CA ALA A 56 0.79 0.33 -3.16
C ALA A 56 0.04 -0.23 -1.94
N TYR A 57 0.38 -1.44 -1.52
CA TYR A 57 -0.24 -2.11 -0.38
C TYR A 57 0.17 -1.47 0.96
N ALA A 58 1.46 -1.15 1.16
CA ALA A 58 1.92 -0.49 2.38
C ALA A 58 1.30 0.90 2.58
N LYS A 59 1.03 1.64 1.49
CA LYS A 59 0.26 2.89 1.57
C LYS A 59 -1.17 2.68 2.07
N ILE A 60 -1.78 1.55 1.74
CA ILE A 60 -3.11 1.20 2.22
C ILE A 60 -3.09 0.95 3.73
N GLU A 61 -2.08 0.23 4.20
CA GLU A 61 -1.86 -0.06 5.63
C GLU A 61 -1.32 1.14 6.44
N GLY A 62 -1.31 2.35 5.86
CA GLY A 62 -0.95 3.58 6.57
C GLY A 62 0.51 3.99 6.52
N VAL A 63 1.37 3.30 5.74
CA VAL A 63 2.75 3.75 5.49
C VAL A 63 2.74 4.87 4.44
N ILE A 64 2.60 6.11 4.93
CA ILE A 64 2.53 7.31 4.10
C ILE A 64 3.94 7.91 3.90
N GLY A 65 4.27 8.22 2.65
CA GLY A 65 5.49 8.94 2.28
C GLY A 65 6.58 8.05 1.68
N THR A 66 7.16 8.53 0.57
CA THR A 66 8.26 7.84 -0.15
C THR A 66 9.52 7.72 0.72
N SER A 67 9.82 8.76 1.50
CA SER A 67 10.95 8.78 2.44
C SER A 67 10.76 7.77 3.57
N THR A 68 9.56 7.70 4.16
CA THR A 68 9.20 6.73 5.21
C THR A 68 9.39 5.31 4.71
N PHE A 69 8.89 5.00 3.51
CA PHE A 69 9.03 3.69 2.89
C PHE A 69 10.48 3.34 2.57
N ALA A 70 11.26 4.27 2.01
CA ALA A 70 12.67 4.05 1.72
C ALA A 70 13.49 3.81 3.00
N ASN A 71 13.19 4.53 4.07
CA ASN A 71 13.82 4.34 5.38
C ASN A 71 13.45 2.98 5.99
N ALA A 72 12.19 2.55 5.86
CA ALA A 72 11.74 1.22 6.27
C ALA A 72 12.50 0.11 5.53
N LEU A 73 12.57 0.17 4.20
CA LEU A 73 13.33 -0.80 3.40
C LEU A 73 14.82 -0.85 3.77
N THR A 74 15.42 0.32 4.01
CA THR A 74 16.83 0.41 4.42
C THR A 74 17.07 -0.28 5.75
N LYS A 75 16.15 -0.13 6.72
CA LYS A 75 16.23 -0.82 8.02
C LYS A 75 16.10 -2.33 7.87
N LEU A 76 15.09 -2.79 7.12
CA LEU A 76 14.85 -4.23 6.89
C LEU A 76 16.02 -4.90 6.18
N ARG A 77 16.64 -4.22 5.20
CA ARG A 77 17.85 -4.71 4.53
C ARG A 77 19.03 -4.82 5.49
N LYS A 78 19.25 -3.82 6.35
CA LYS A 78 20.32 -3.85 7.37
C LYS A 78 20.14 -4.98 8.37
N GLN A 79 18.91 -5.41 8.60
CA GLN A 79 18.56 -6.53 9.48
C GLN A 79 18.55 -7.89 8.75
N GLU A 80 18.90 -7.92 7.46
CA GLU A 80 18.88 -9.14 6.62
C GLU A 80 17.51 -9.81 6.50
N LEU A 81 16.42 -9.07 6.74
CA LEU A 81 15.04 -9.58 6.64
C LEU A 81 14.54 -9.55 5.19
N ILE A 82 15.12 -8.68 4.35
CA ILE A 82 14.82 -8.58 2.94
C ILE A 82 16.08 -8.38 2.10
N ILE A 83 16.02 -8.83 0.86
CA ILE A 83 16.98 -8.53 -0.20
C ILE A 83 16.33 -7.55 -1.16
N LEU A 84 16.99 -6.40 -1.36
CA LEU A 84 16.50 -5.33 -2.21
C LEU A 84 17.18 -5.37 -3.58
N SER A 85 16.38 -5.57 -4.61
CA SER A 85 16.73 -5.30 -6.00
C SER A 85 16.00 -4.03 -6.49
N PRO A 86 16.43 -3.41 -7.61
CA PRO A 86 15.84 -2.15 -8.08
C PRO A 86 14.31 -2.19 -8.24
N LYS A 87 13.77 -3.31 -8.74
CA LYS A 87 12.34 -3.50 -9.02
C LYS A 87 11.64 -4.55 -8.15
N VAL A 88 12.39 -5.32 -7.37
CA VAL A 88 11.89 -6.50 -6.65
C VAL A 88 12.39 -6.48 -5.23
N ILE A 89 11.52 -6.84 -4.30
CA ILE A 89 11.83 -7.06 -2.89
C ILE A 89 11.67 -8.56 -2.64
N THR A 90 12.76 -9.20 -2.23
CA THR A 90 12.73 -10.62 -1.85
C THR A 90 12.76 -10.72 -0.34
N ILE A 91 11.81 -11.42 0.25
CA ILE A 91 11.82 -11.70 1.69
C ILE A 91 12.73 -12.89 1.98
N THR A 92 13.54 -12.80 3.03
CA THR A 92 14.38 -13.92 3.48
C THR A 92 13.58 -14.83 4.42
N GLU A 93 14.08 -16.03 4.70
CA GLU A 93 13.46 -16.93 5.69
C GLU A 93 13.32 -16.24 7.06
N LYS A 94 14.38 -15.58 7.54
CA LYS A 94 14.35 -14.75 8.76
C LYS A 94 13.30 -13.64 8.71
N GLY A 95 13.12 -13.03 7.54
CA GLY A 95 12.09 -12.02 7.31
C GLY A 95 10.69 -12.60 7.40
N MET A 96 10.49 -13.80 6.86
CA MET A 96 9.21 -14.51 6.90
C MET A 96 8.84 -14.90 8.33
N ASP A 97 9.79 -15.40 9.11
CA ASP A 97 9.58 -15.76 10.53
C ASP A 97 9.19 -14.54 11.40
N GLN A 98 9.64 -13.34 11.01
CA GLN A 98 9.33 -12.08 11.71
C GLN A 98 8.14 -11.33 11.12
N ALA A 99 7.63 -11.75 9.97
CA ALA A 99 6.48 -11.13 9.34
C ALA A 99 5.21 -11.62 10.04
N ASP A 100 4.48 -10.69 10.67
CA ASP A 100 3.15 -10.98 11.15
C ASP A 100 2.14 -10.83 10.00
N THR A 101 1.85 -11.94 9.35
CA THR A 101 0.91 -11.98 8.22
C THR A 101 -0.56 -11.89 8.67
N THR A 102 -0.84 -11.97 9.98
CA THR A 102 -2.19 -11.93 10.54
C THR A 102 -2.67 -10.51 10.85
N GLU A 103 -1.75 -9.58 11.12
CA GLU A 103 -2.07 -8.17 11.41
C GLU A 103 -2.42 -7.35 10.15
N ILE A 104 -2.04 -7.82 8.96
CA ILE A 104 -2.40 -7.15 7.71
C ILE A 104 -3.86 -7.42 7.43
N SER A 105 -4.67 -6.37 7.52
CA SER A 105 -6.10 -6.50 7.23
C SER A 105 -6.28 -6.74 5.73
N GLY A 106 -6.88 -7.88 5.36
CA GLY A 106 -7.24 -8.16 3.97
C GLY A 106 -6.28 -9.06 3.22
N GLY A 107 -6.11 -10.30 3.68
CA GLY A 107 -5.48 -11.37 2.90
C GLY A 107 -6.31 -11.84 1.68
N THR A 108 -7.18 -11.00 1.14
CA THR A 108 -7.96 -11.31 -0.07
C THR A 108 -7.92 -10.13 -1.02
N ASN A 109 -8.07 -10.40 -2.33
CA ASN A 109 -8.16 -9.33 -3.32
C ASN A 109 -9.37 -8.42 -3.03
N GLU A 110 -10.48 -8.96 -2.53
CA GLU A 110 -11.69 -8.20 -2.22
C GLU A 110 -11.46 -7.14 -1.15
N ASP A 111 -10.80 -7.51 -0.05
CA ASP A 111 -10.48 -6.56 1.03
C ASP A 111 -9.53 -5.46 0.56
N TYR A 112 -8.51 -5.83 -0.23
CA TYR A 112 -7.60 -4.86 -0.84
C TYR A 112 -8.34 -3.89 -1.76
N GLN A 113 -9.21 -4.40 -2.64
CA GLN A 113 -10.00 -3.58 -3.55
C GLN A 113 -10.90 -2.62 -2.78
N LYS A 114 -11.59 -3.10 -1.74
CA LYS A 114 -12.48 -2.28 -0.92
C LYS A 114 -11.72 -1.13 -0.26
N LYS A 115 -10.62 -1.42 0.44
CA LYS A 115 -9.79 -0.38 1.06
C LYS A 115 -9.22 0.59 0.03
N ARG A 116 -8.78 0.09 -1.12
CA ARG A 116 -8.25 0.92 -2.20
C ARG A 116 -9.31 1.90 -2.74
N ILE A 117 -10.55 1.44 -2.86
CA ILE A 117 -11.69 2.27 -3.28
C ILE A 117 -12.03 3.31 -2.21
N GLU A 118 -12.06 2.93 -0.94
CA GLU A 118 -12.34 3.82 0.20
C GLU A 118 -11.32 4.98 0.28
N GLN A 119 -10.02 4.70 0.06
CA GLN A 119 -8.98 5.72 0.09
C GLN A 119 -9.08 6.76 -1.03
N LEU A 120 -9.69 6.40 -2.16
CA LEU A 120 -9.73 7.24 -3.36
C LEU A 120 -10.91 8.21 -3.39
N ASN A 121 -11.80 8.18 -2.38
CA ASN A 121 -12.97 9.06 -2.27
C ASN A 121 -13.75 9.18 -3.60
N LEU A 122 -14.00 8.03 -4.23
CA LEU A 122 -14.64 7.98 -5.55
C LEU A 122 -16.12 8.33 -5.47
N ARG A 123 -16.68 8.79 -6.60
CA ARG A 123 -18.12 9.03 -6.70
C ARG A 123 -18.90 7.71 -6.61
N PRO A 124 -20.14 7.70 -6.09
CA PRO A 124 -20.92 6.47 -5.91
C PRO A 124 -21.05 5.61 -7.18
N LYS A 125 -21.23 6.23 -8.35
CA LYS A 125 -21.30 5.50 -9.63
C LYS A 125 -19.96 4.87 -10.04
N SER A 126 -18.84 5.50 -9.72
CA SER A 126 -17.50 4.91 -9.92
C SER A 126 -17.27 3.73 -8.99
N ILE A 127 -17.78 3.79 -7.76
CA ILE A 127 -17.72 2.67 -6.81
C ILE A 127 -18.54 1.48 -7.34
N GLN A 128 -19.78 1.72 -7.78
CA GLN A 128 -20.63 0.69 -8.39
C GLN A 128 -19.97 0.06 -9.62
N LEU A 129 -19.32 0.86 -10.47
CA LEU A 129 -18.55 0.35 -11.59
C LEU A 129 -17.43 -0.61 -11.16
N LEU A 130 -16.65 -0.26 -10.13
CA LEU A 130 -15.54 -1.11 -9.68
C LEU A 130 -16.04 -2.37 -8.97
N GLN A 131 -17.17 -2.29 -8.27
CA GLN A 131 -17.84 -3.44 -7.67
C GLN A 131 -18.35 -4.43 -8.73
N GLU A 132 -18.92 -3.93 -9.84
CA GLU A 132 -19.36 -4.77 -10.96
C GLU A 132 -18.19 -5.51 -11.64
N LEU A 133 -16.98 -4.97 -11.52
CA LEU A 133 -15.76 -5.52 -12.15
C LEU A 133 -14.87 -6.27 -11.15
N SER A 134 -15.29 -6.45 -9.89
CA SER A 134 -14.48 -7.07 -8.83
C SER A 134 -14.09 -8.51 -9.14
N ASP A 135 -14.88 -9.18 -9.98
CA ASP A 135 -14.63 -10.53 -10.48
C ASP A 135 -13.36 -10.66 -11.34
N GLY A 136 -12.75 -9.54 -11.74
CA GLY A 136 -11.53 -9.52 -12.53
C GLY A 136 -11.69 -9.98 -13.98
N LYS A 137 -12.93 -10.19 -14.45
CA LYS A 137 -13.22 -10.64 -15.82
C LYS A 137 -13.33 -9.46 -16.77
N VAL A 138 -13.24 -9.76 -18.06
CA VAL A 138 -13.43 -8.78 -19.12
C VAL A 138 -14.92 -8.65 -19.42
N HIS A 139 -15.45 -7.45 -19.21
CA HIS A 139 -16.86 -7.15 -19.42
C HIS A 139 -17.10 -6.23 -20.60
N ASN A 140 -18.28 -6.33 -21.23
CA ASN A 140 -18.69 -5.38 -22.25
C ASN A 140 -19.21 -4.09 -21.60
N LYS A 141 -18.70 -2.92 -22.03
CA LYS A 141 -19.09 -1.61 -21.48
C LYS A 141 -20.58 -1.36 -21.51
N LYS A 142 -21.28 -1.81 -22.55
CA LYS A 142 -22.74 -1.63 -22.67
C LYS A 142 -23.48 -2.39 -21.56
N LYS A 143 -23.04 -3.61 -21.26
CA LYS A 143 -23.62 -4.45 -20.20
C LYS A 143 -23.37 -3.85 -18.82
N VAL A 144 -22.13 -3.45 -18.57
CA VAL A 144 -21.75 -2.81 -17.29
C VAL A 144 -22.49 -1.50 -17.08
N ALA A 145 -22.58 -0.65 -18.12
CA ALA A 145 -23.32 0.61 -18.05
C ALA A 145 -24.81 0.37 -17.72
N ALA A 146 -25.42 -0.64 -18.34
CA ALA A 146 -26.80 -1.04 -18.03
C ALA A 146 -26.95 -1.57 -16.59
N ALA A 147 -26.03 -2.44 -16.14
CA ALA A 147 -26.04 -3.02 -14.79
C ALA A 147 -25.98 -1.95 -13.70
N ILE A 148 -25.13 -0.93 -13.88
CA ILE A 148 -25.04 0.18 -12.93
C ILE A 148 -26.07 1.29 -13.19
N GLY A 149 -27.02 1.10 -14.11
CA GLY A 149 -28.05 2.10 -14.43
C GLY A 149 -27.50 3.44 -14.96
N CYS A 150 -26.46 3.40 -15.79
CA CYS A 150 -25.81 4.57 -16.38
C CYS A 150 -25.98 4.59 -17.91
N LYS A 151 -26.35 5.74 -18.47
CA LYS A 151 -26.40 5.93 -19.94
C LYS A 151 -24.99 6.14 -20.47
N MET A 152 -24.68 5.53 -21.62
CA MET A 152 -23.38 5.71 -22.31
C MET A 152 -23.29 7.07 -23.00
N ASN A 153 -23.16 8.13 -22.22
CA ASN A 153 -23.01 9.52 -22.67
C ASN A 153 -21.69 10.13 -22.15
N SER A 154 -21.57 11.45 -22.22
CA SER A 154 -20.40 12.18 -21.70
C SER A 154 -20.14 11.91 -20.21
N THR A 155 -21.18 11.69 -19.39
CA THR A 155 -21.04 11.33 -17.98
C THR A 155 -20.32 9.98 -17.81
N TRP A 156 -20.72 8.97 -18.58
CA TRP A 156 -20.04 7.67 -18.61
C TRP A 156 -18.58 7.80 -19.06
N ALA A 157 -18.33 8.55 -20.13
CA ALA A 157 -16.96 8.77 -20.64
C ALA A 157 -16.07 9.50 -19.62
N ASN A 158 -16.59 10.53 -18.94
CA ASN A 158 -15.88 11.26 -17.90
C ASN A 158 -15.58 10.38 -16.69
N MET A 159 -16.53 9.54 -16.30
CA MET A 159 -16.35 8.55 -15.23
C MET A 159 -15.24 7.56 -15.57
N LEU A 160 -15.29 6.94 -16.75
CA LEU A 160 -14.24 6.02 -17.22
C LEU A 160 -12.87 6.68 -17.29
N THR A 161 -12.81 7.91 -17.78
CA THR A 161 -11.55 8.67 -17.84
C THR A 161 -10.97 8.90 -16.45
N SER A 162 -11.83 9.17 -15.46
CA SER A 162 -11.42 9.42 -14.08
C SER A 162 -10.85 8.16 -13.43
N VAL A 163 -11.54 7.01 -13.56
CA VAL A 163 -11.04 5.75 -12.99
C VAL A 163 -9.82 5.20 -13.74
N LYS A 164 -9.68 5.47 -15.04
CA LYS A 164 -8.47 5.12 -15.81
C LYS A 164 -7.25 5.95 -15.44
N LYS A 165 -7.43 7.25 -15.15
CA LYS A 165 -6.34 8.11 -14.64
C LYS A 165 -5.77 7.60 -13.32
N LEU A 166 -6.62 6.97 -12.50
CA LEU A 166 -6.24 6.32 -11.25
C LEU A 166 -5.69 4.90 -11.44
N GLN A 167 -5.55 4.44 -12.68
CA GLN A 167 -5.05 3.11 -13.05
C GLN A 167 -5.88 1.96 -12.45
N LEU A 168 -7.15 2.20 -12.12
CA LEU A 168 -8.03 1.18 -11.52
C LEU A 168 -8.62 0.23 -12.57
N VAL A 169 -8.78 0.71 -13.80
CA VAL A 169 -9.39 -0.04 -14.91
C VAL A 169 -8.55 0.06 -16.17
N LYS A 170 -8.60 -0.99 -16.98
CA LYS A 170 -8.15 -1.02 -18.37
C LYS A 170 -9.40 -1.16 -19.25
N PHE A 171 -9.46 -0.41 -20.34
CA PHE A 171 -10.57 -0.49 -21.27
C PHE A 171 -10.13 -0.19 -22.70
N ASP A 172 -10.76 -0.89 -23.64
CA ASP A 172 -10.59 -0.70 -25.08
C ASP A 172 -11.81 -0.02 -25.68
N ARG A 173 -12.16 -0.27 -26.94
CA ARG A 173 -13.35 0.33 -27.55
C ARG A 173 -14.63 -0.17 -26.88
N GLU A 174 -14.74 -1.48 -26.67
CA GLU A 174 -15.99 -2.15 -26.25
C GLU A 174 -15.93 -2.82 -24.89
N THR A 175 -14.73 -3.14 -24.41
CA THR A 175 -14.51 -3.92 -23.19
C THR A 175 -13.91 -3.09 -22.06
N ILE A 176 -14.09 -3.56 -20.83
CA ILE A 176 -13.53 -3.00 -19.60
C ILE A 176 -13.19 -4.12 -18.61
N THR A 177 -12.10 -3.97 -17.89
CA THR A 177 -11.65 -4.86 -16.81
C THR A 177 -10.99 -4.04 -15.71
N LEU A 178 -10.96 -4.55 -14.48
CA LEU A 178 -10.06 -4.03 -13.45
C LEU A 178 -8.59 -4.21 -13.87
N SER A 179 -7.74 -3.28 -13.43
CA SER A 179 -6.29 -3.34 -13.62
C SER A 179 -5.65 -4.42 -12.74
N ASP A 180 -4.47 -4.91 -13.13
CA ASP A 180 -3.73 -5.93 -12.36
C ASP A 180 -3.31 -5.41 -10.97
N ASP A 181 -3.19 -4.09 -10.82
CA ASP A 181 -2.87 -3.44 -9.54
C ASP A 181 -3.97 -3.61 -8.48
N MET A 182 -5.19 -3.99 -8.91
CA MET A 182 -6.33 -4.31 -8.05
C MET A 182 -6.32 -5.76 -7.57
N PHE A 183 -5.37 -6.57 -8.03
CA PHE A 183 -5.21 -7.99 -7.70
C PHE A 183 -3.78 -8.27 -7.21
N PRO A 184 -3.39 -7.76 -6.03
CA PRO A 184 -2.04 -7.97 -5.50
C PRO A 184 -1.71 -9.46 -5.33
N PHE A 185 -2.71 -10.30 -5.08
CA PHE A 185 -2.58 -11.73 -4.83
C PHE A 185 -2.83 -12.62 -6.06
N GLY A 186 -2.90 -12.03 -7.25
CA GLY A 186 -3.22 -12.75 -8.50
C GLY A 186 -4.69 -12.63 -8.86
N ARG A 187 -5.03 -12.83 -10.14
CA ARG A 187 -6.41 -12.76 -10.61
C ARG A 187 -7.16 -14.04 -10.26
N PRO A 188 -8.44 -13.97 -9.88
CA PRO A 188 -9.30 -15.15 -9.83
C PRO A 188 -9.43 -15.75 -11.25
N GLU A 189 -9.33 -17.08 -11.36
CA GLU A 189 -9.59 -17.83 -12.61
C GLU A 189 -11.08 -17.94 -12.93
#